data_AF-A0AAU3DFT4-F1
#
_entry.id   AF-A0AAU3DFT4-F1
#
_cell.length_a   1.000
_cell.length_b   1.000
_cell.length_c   1.000
_cell.angle_alpha   90.00
_cell.angle_beta   90.00
_cell.angle_gamma   90.00
#
_symmetry.space_group_name_H-M   'P 1'
#
loop_
_entity.id
_entity.type
_entity.pdbx_description
1 polymer ?
#
loop_
_entity_poly.entity_id
_entity_poly.type
_entity_poly.pdbx_seq_one_letter_code
_entity_poly.pdbx_strand_id
1 'polypeptide(L)'
;MIAYPVCPGDKVAGARISVDWKHGKKGGFKTLWSARNPASKEVEMGVFSVGTSSSFNTEKIPLRKGLPNGFYVSADQETLAGDPDSSRGDWIDQSVRPSSPLKPDEYMTSGGKVVSRKWVNDQLSCNS
;
A
#
# COMPACT_ATOMS: atom_id res chain seq x y z
N MET A 1 2.34 9.60 -0.89
CA MET A 1 2.90 8.47 -1.65
C MET A 1 3.41 7.42 -0.67
N ILE A 2 3.30 6.14 -1.00
CA ILE A 2 3.91 5.04 -0.26
C ILE A 2 4.78 4.22 -1.22
N ALA A 3 5.81 3.57 -0.69
CA ALA A 3 6.54 2.52 -1.38
C ALA A 3 6.29 1.20 -0.67
N TYR A 4 5.57 0.32 -1.35
CA TYR A 4 5.45 -1.08 -0.97
C TYR A 4 6.68 -1.83 -1.51
N PRO A 5 7.31 -2.68 -0.69
CA PRO A 5 8.39 -3.53 -1.16
C PRO A 5 7.83 -4.63 -2.08
N VAL A 6 8.47 -4.85 -3.23
CA VAL A 6 8.09 -5.88 -4.21
C VAL A 6 9.31 -6.71 -4.58
N CYS A 7 9.20 -8.03 -4.61
CA CYS A 7 10.31 -8.91 -5.01
C CYS A 7 10.64 -8.76 -6.50
N PRO A 8 11.89 -8.99 -6.91
CA PRO A 8 12.26 -8.95 -8.33
C PRO A 8 11.40 -9.90 -9.17
N GLY A 9 10.73 -9.34 -10.19
CA GLY A 9 9.86 -10.09 -11.10
C GLY A 9 8.39 -10.11 -10.69
N ASP A 10 8.09 -9.88 -9.42
CA ASP A 10 6.71 -9.68 -8.96
C ASP A 10 6.24 -8.26 -9.30
N LYS A 11 4.92 -8.07 -9.30
CA LYS A 11 4.31 -6.76 -9.52
C LYS A 11 3.10 -6.55 -8.62
N VAL A 12 2.82 -5.30 -8.26
CA VAL A 12 1.56 -4.93 -7.64
C VAL A 12 0.45 -5.00 -8.70
N ALA A 13 -0.62 -5.73 -8.40
CA ALA A 13 -1.83 -5.80 -9.22
C ALA A 13 -2.97 -4.94 -8.67
N GLY A 14 -2.90 -4.55 -7.39
CA GLY A 14 -3.91 -3.72 -6.75
C GLY A 14 -3.52 -3.32 -5.34
N ALA A 15 -4.36 -2.49 -4.72
CA ALA A 15 -4.16 -2.05 -3.35
C ALA A 15 -5.49 -1.92 -2.61
N ARG A 16 -5.44 -2.03 -1.28
CA ARG A 16 -6.60 -1.91 -0.39
C ARG A 16 -6.25 -1.07 0.83
N ILE A 17 -7.24 -0.30 1.28
CA ILE A 17 -7.25 0.34 2.60
C ILE A 17 -8.28 -0.35 3.47
N SER A 18 -7.88 -0.77 4.66
CA SER A 18 -8.79 -1.32 5.65
C SER A 18 -8.60 -0.71 7.03
N VAL A 19 -9.62 -0.81 7.87
CA VAL A 19 -9.56 -0.43 9.29
C VAL A 19 -10.03 -1.58 10.16
N ASP A 20 -9.54 -1.61 11.40
CA ASP A 20 -10.09 -2.50 12.42
C ASP A 20 -11.56 -2.17 12.65
N TRP A 21 -12.44 -3.11 12.34
CA TRP A 21 -13.87 -3.00 12.63
C TRP A 21 -14.14 -3.59 14.02
N LYS A 22 -14.08 -2.76 15.06
CA LYS A 22 -14.43 -3.20 16.43
C LYS A 22 -15.84 -2.78 16.84
N HIS A 23 -16.72 -3.78 16.87
CA HIS A 23 -17.56 -4.05 18.04
C HIS A 23 -17.41 -5.56 18.39
N GLY A 24 -16.50 -5.88 19.30
CA GLY A 24 -16.53 -7.14 20.07
C GLY A 24 -16.05 -8.46 19.42
N LYS A 25 -15.83 -8.55 18.10
CA LYS A 25 -15.27 -9.77 17.48
C LYS A 25 -13.81 -9.56 17.05
N LYS A 26 -12.89 -10.38 17.57
CA LYS A 26 -11.49 -10.43 17.11
C LYS A 26 -11.48 -10.72 15.60
N GLY A 27 -10.84 -9.87 14.79
CA GLY A 27 -10.44 -10.18 13.42
C GLY A 27 -11.27 -9.59 12.26
N GLY A 28 -12.23 -8.69 12.50
CA GLY A 28 -12.96 -8.03 11.42
C GLY A 28 -12.21 -6.81 10.87
N PHE A 29 -11.66 -6.89 9.65
CA PHE A 29 -11.21 -5.71 8.91
C PHE A 29 -12.34 -5.22 8.00
N LYS A 30 -12.58 -3.91 7.95
CA LYS A 30 -13.45 -3.30 6.95
C LYS A 30 -12.62 -2.60 5.88
N THR A 31 -12.78 -3.02 4.63
CA THR A 31 -12.19 -2.32 3.48
C THR A 31 -12.94 -1.01 3.23
N LEU A 32 -12.19 0.09 3.22
CA LEU A 32 -12.71 1.44 2.94
C LEU A 32 -12.46 1.87 1.49
N TRP A 33 -11.39 1.34 0.88
CA TRP A 33 -11.03 1.60 -0.51
C TRP A 33 -10.32 0.39 -1.10
N SER A 34 -10.51 0.15 -2.39
CA SER A 34 -9.73 -0.83 -3.14
C SER A 34 -9.68 -0.49 -4.60
N ALA A 35 -8.50 -0.63 -5.20
CA ALA A 35 -8.27 -0.43 -6.63
C ALA A 35 -7.37 -1.53 -7.21
N ARG A 36 -7.43 -1.69 -8.53
CA ARG A 36 -6.68 -2.68 -9.31
C ARG A 36 -6.22 -2.09 -10.63
N ASN A 37 -5.33 -2.83 -11.30
CA ASN A 37 -4.75 -2.49 -12.59
C ASN A 37 -3.92 -1.21 -12.48
N PRO A 38 -2.62 -1.32 -12.13
CA PRO A 38 -1.70 -0.18 -12.08
C PRO A 38 -1.83 0.72 -13.30
N ALA A 39 -1.83 2.03 -13.08
CA ALA A 39 -1.87 3.02 -14.15
C ALA A 39 -0.49 3.33 -14.73
N SER A 40 0.58 2.89 -14.08
CA SER A 40 1.97 3.10 -14.51
C SER A 40 2.90 2.01 -13.99
N LYS A 41 4.09 1.91 -14.60
CA LYS A 41 5.16 1.01 -14.16
C LYS A 41 5.67 1.32 -12.76
N GLU A 42 5.64 2.58 -12.35
CA GLU A 42 5.98 2.97 -10.98
C GLU A 42 5.02 2.34 -9.96
N VAL A 43 3.73 2.27 -10.29
CA VAL A 43 2.73 1.61 -9.45
C VAL A 43 2.87 0.08 -9.48
N GLU A 44 3.20 -0.52 -10.63
CA GLU A 44 3.54 -1.96 -10.72
C GLU A 44 4.72 -2.30 -9.80
N MET A 45 5.70 -1.40 -9.70
CA MET A 45 6.85 -1.55 -8.79
C MET A 45 6.51 -1.19 -7.33
N GLY A 46 5.24 -0.92 -7.00
CA GLY A 46 4.79 -0.70 -5.64
C GLY A 46 4.90 0.73 -5.12
N VAL A 47 5.10 1.72 -5.98
CA VAL A 47 5.07 3.14 -5.59
C VAL A 47 3.73 3.76 -6.02
N PHE A 48 2.88 4.10 -5.05
CA PHE A 48 1.55 4.63 -5.34
C PHE A 48 1.00 5.57 -4.26
N SER A 49 -0.01 6.35 -4.63
CA SER A 49 -0.80 7.15 -3.70
C SER A 49 -1.99 6.36 -3.22
N VAL A 50 -2.21 6.36 -1.90
CA VAL A 50 -3.29 5.60 -1.27
C VAL A 50 -4.52 6.48 -1.12
N GLY A 51 -5.71 5.96 -1.47
CA GLY A 51 -6.97 6.69 -1.35
C GLY A 51 -7.26 7.65 -2.51
N THR A 52 -6.57 7.49 -3.65
CA THR A 52 -6.85 8.22 -4.90
C THR A 52 -6.87 7.27 -6.10
N SER A 53 -7.64 7.63 -7.12
CA SER A 53 -7.75 6.87 -8.37
C SER A 53 -6.54 7.03 -9.30
N SER A 54 -5.68 8.03 -9.07
CA SER A 54 -4.58 8.39 -9.97
C SER A 54 -3.53 7.29 -10.18
N SER A 55 -3.43 6.32 -9.27
CA SER A 55 -2.44 5.24 -9.35
C SER A 55 -2.99 3.96 -9.99
N PHE A 56 -4.30 3.82 -10.14
CA PHE A 56 -4.92 2.57 -10.61
C PHE A 56 -6.05 2.86 -11.58
N ASN A 57 -6.12 2.12 -12.68
CA ASN A 57 -7.11 2.28 -13.74
C ASN A 57 -8.52 1.86 -13.30
N THR A 58 -8.66 1.12 -12.21
CA THR A 58 -9.96 0.60 -11.77
C THR A 58 -10.11 0.68 -10.26
N GLU A 59 -11.00 1.55 -9.78
CA GLU A 59 -11.46 1.54 -8.40
C GLU A 59 -12.64 0.59 -8.23
N LYS A 60 -12.48 -0.46 -7.42
CA LYS A 60 -13.57 -1.39 -7.07
C LYS A 60 -14.42 -0.87 -5.91
N ILE A 61 -13.78 -0.20 -4.96
CA ILE A 61 -14.42 0.43 -3.81
C ILE A 61 -13.82 1.83 -3.72
N PRO A 62 -14.55 2.88 -4.12
CA PRO A 62 -14.05 4.25 -4.04
C PRO A 62 -14.06 4.74 -2.59
N LEU A 63 -13.10 5.60 -2.26
CA LEU A 63 -12.98 6.16 -0.93
C LEU A 63 -14.03 7.28 -0.77
N ARG A 64 -15.07 7.04 0.04
CA ARG A 64 -16.21 7.99 0.15
C ARG A 64 -15.99 9.15 1.12
N LYS A 65 -14.97 9.07 1.98
CA LYS A 65 -14.61 10.07 3.00
C LYS A 65 -13.11 10.25 2.99
N GLY A 66 -12.58 11.27 3.67
CA GLY A 66 -11.13 11.34 3.91
C GLY A 66 -10.60 10.04 4.57
N LEU A 67 -9.32 9.79 4.38
CA LEU A 67 -8.64 8.69 5.07
C LEU A 67 -8.72 8.91 6.60
N PRO A 68 -8.95 7.86 7.40
CA PRO A 68 -8.92 7.97 8.84
C PRO A 68 -7.48 8.17 9.34
N ASN A 69 -7.34 8.59 10.61
CA ASN A 69 -6.02 8.79 11.24
C ASN A 69 -5.19 7.50 11.28
N GLY A 70 -5.83 6.34 11.36
CA GLY A 70 -5.16 5.04 11.38
C GLY A 70 -5.84 4.06 10.44
N PHE A 71 -5.06 3.41 9.58
CA PHE A 71 -5.56 2.41 8.62
C PHE A 71 -4.46 1.45 8.20
N TYR A 72 -4.85 0.28 7.72
CA TYR A 72 -3.96 -0.67 7.07
C TYR A 72 -3.94 -0.44 5.56
N VAL A 73 -2.78 -0.58 4.94
CA VAL A 73 -2.61 -0.64 3.49
C VAL A 73 -2.04 -1.99 3.10
N SER A 74 -2.73 -2.69 2.22
CA SER A 74 -2.25 -3.94 1.61
C SER A 74 -2.06 -3.74 0.12
N ALA A 75 -1.02 -4.35 -0.44
CA ALA A 75 -0.85 -4.51 -1.88
C ALA A 75 -1.25 -5.94 -2.28
N ASP A 76 -2.08 -6.09 -3.31
CA ASP A 76 -2.25 -7.37 -3.98
C ASP A 76 -1.07 -7.54 -4.93
N GLN A 77 -0.27 -8.60 -4.75
CA GLN A 77 0.88 -8.89 -5.61
C GLN A 77 0.53 -10.04 -6.57
N GLU A 78 1.11 -9.99 -7.76
CA GLU A 78 1.09 -11.07 -8.74
C GLU A 78 2.55 -11.51 -8.92
N THR A 79 2.82 -12.78 -8.66
CA THR A 79 4.18 -13.33 -8.79
C THR A 79 4.57 -13.50 -10.25
N LEU A 80 5.85 -13.77 -10.52
CA LEU A 80 6.31 -14.18 -11.86
C LEU A 80 5.50 -15.35 -12.46
N ALA A 81 5.00 -16.26 -11.63
CA ALA A 81 4.18 -17.40 -12.07
C ALA A 81 2.71 -17.01 -12.37
N GLY A 82 2.32 -15.76 -12.11
CA GLY A 82 0.95 -15.29 -12.20
C GLY A 82 0.09 -15.66 -10.98
N ASP A 83 0.70 -16.22 -9.94
CA ASP A 83 -0.01 -16.58 -8.72
C ASP A 83 -0.31 -15.33 -7.89
N PRO A 84 -1.54 -15.17 -7.37
CA PRO A 84 -1.87 -14.08 -6.48
C PRO A 84 -1.18 -14.29 -5.13
N ASP A 85 -0.31 -13.36 -4.74
CA ASP A 85 0.22 -13.29 -3.39
C ASP A 85 -0.48 -12.18 -2.59
N SER A 86 -1.02 -12.57 -1.44
CA SER A 86 -1.70 -11.67 -0.53
C SER A 86 -0.70 -11.13 0.48
N SER A 87 -0.23 -9.91 0.24
CA SER A 87 0.66 -9.26 1.19
C SER A 87 -0.10 -8.85 2.47
N ARG A 88 0.58 -8.96 3.63
CA ARG A 88 0.04 -8.48 4.91
C ARG A 88 0.06 -6.96 4.88
N GLY A 89 -1.06 -6.35 5.27
CA GLY A 89 -1.17 -4.89 5.27
C GLY A 89 -0.34 -4.23 6.36
N ASP A 90 0.30 -3.12 6.03
CA ASP A 90 1.02 -2.27 6.97
C ASP A 90 0.09 -1.22 7.57
N TRP A 91 0.18 -1.03 8.89
CA TRP A 91 -0.56 0.04 9.59
C TRP A 91 0.07 1.39 9.29
N ILE A 92 -0.71 2.37 8.86
CA ILE A 92 -0.28 3.75 8.67
C ILE A 92 -1.00 4.63 9.68
N ASP A 93 -0.21 5.37 10.45
CA ASP A 93 -0.69 6.48 11.26
C ASP A 93 -0.49 7.80 10.48
N GLN A 94 -1.58 8.53 10.22
CA GLN A 94 -1.53 9.82 9.54
C GLN A 94 -0.99 10.93 10.42
N SER A 95 -1.09 10.81 11.74
CA SER A 95 -0.64 11.85 12.66
C SER A 95 0.88 12.04 12.63
N VAL A 96 1.61 10.99 12.20
CA VAL A 96 3.07 11.01 12.04
C VAL A 96 3.51 11.34 10.61
N ARG A 97 2.57 11.71 9.71
CA ARG A 97 2.94 12.15 8.36
C ARG A 97 3.69 13.48 8.41
N PRO A 98 4.78 13.63 7.64
CA PRO A 98 5.46 14.90 7.52
C PRO A 98 4.52 15.96 6.97
N SER A 99 4.58 17.16 7.53
CA SER A 99 3.81 18.32 7.07
C SER A 99 4.29 18.85 5.71
N SER A 100 5.51 18.50 5.32
CA SER A 100 6.11 18.84 4.04
C SER A 100 5.99 17.68 3.05
N PRO A 101 5.81 17.94 1.75
CA PRO A 101 5.89 16.90 0.73
C PRO A 101 7.22 16.14 0.81
N LEU A 102 7.15 14.82 0.66
CA LEU A 102 8.34 13.98 0.50
C LEU A 102 9.08 14.37 -0.79
N LYS A 103 10.41 14.34 -0.76
CA LYS A 103 11.22 14.54 -1.97
C LYS A 103 11.04 13.34 -2.92
N PRO A 104 11.45 13.47 -4.20
CA PRO A 104 11.63 12.30 -5.05
C PRO A 104 12.46 11.22 -4.34
N ASP A 105 12.06 9.96 -4.48
CA ASP A 105 12.68 8.77 -3.86
C ASP A 105 12.64 8.70 -2.32
N GLU A 106 11.89 9.58 -1.66
CA GLU A 106 11.57 9.49 -0.24
C GLU A 106 10.19 8.86 -0.01
N TYR A 107 10.15 7.89 0.90
CA TYR A 107 8.94 7.15 1.25
C TYR A 107 8.77 7.10 2.76
N MET A 108 7.54 7.01 3.23
CA MET A 108 7.26 6.94 4.65
C MET A 108 6.89 5.52 5.05
N THR A 109 7.53 5.01 6.10
CA THR A 109 7.14 3.77 6.78
C THR A 109 5.81 3.93 7.52
N SER A 110 5.23 2.80 7.91
CA SER A 110 4.08 2.71 8.84
C SER A 110 4.22 3.58 10.09
N GLY A 111 5.41 3.64 10.67
CA GLY A 111 5.74 4.42 11.87
C GLY A 111 6.17 5.87 11.63
N GLY A 112 5.99 6.41 10.42
CA GLY A 112 6.29 7.83 10.13
C GLY A 112 7.75 8.14 9.78
N LYS A 113 8.65 7.15 9.83
CA LYS A 113 10.05 7.34 9.39
C LYS A 113 10.13 7.51 7.87
N VAL A 114 10.88 8.52 7.41
CA VAL A 114 11.23 8.69 6.00
C VAL A 114 12.42 7.80 5.64
N VAL A 115 12.29 7.05 4.55
CA VAL A 115 13.23 6.02 4.08
C VAL A 115 13.38 6.10 2.56
N SER A 116 14.47 5.54 2.04
CA SER A 116 14.73 5.44 0.59
C SER A 116 14.11 4.19 -0.03
N ARG A 117 13.99 4.16 -1.36
CA ARG A 117 13.55 2.96 -2.09
C ARG A 117 14.42 1.73 -1.77
N LYS A 118 15.74 1.92 -1.68
CA LYS A 118 16.69 0.86 -1.33
C LYS A 118 16.34 0.25 0.04
N TRP A 119 16.11 1.08 1.05
CA TRP A 119 15.76 0.60 2.39
C TRP A 119 14.47 -0.23 2.39
N VAL A 120 13.47 0.21 1.62
CA VAL A 120 12.19 -0.52 1.45
C VAL A 120 12.42 -1.90 0.85
N ASN A 121 13.16 -1.98 -0.26
CA ASN A 121 13.47 -3.26 -0.90
C ASN A 121 14.31 -4.18 -0.01
N ASP A 122 15.24 -3.62 0.78
CA ASP A 122 16.09 -4.38 1.71
C ASP A 122 15.27 -5.02 2.85
N GLN A 123 13.98 -4.68 3.03
CA GLN A 123 13.09 -5.36 4.00
C GLN A 123 12.57 -6.71 3.52
N LEU A 124 12.74 -7.06 2.23
CA LEU A 124 12.25 -8.33 1.69
C LEU A 124 13.26 -9.45 1.85
N SER A 125 12.82 -10.55 2.44
CA SER A 125 13.44 -11.86 2.24
C SER A 125 12.76 -12.53 1.03
N CYS A 126 13.19 -12.18 -0.18
CA CYS A 126 12.71 -12.86 -1.38
C CYS A 126 13.32 -14.27 -1.44
N ASN A 127 12.49 -15.31 -1.50
CA ASN A 127 12.97 -16.64 -1.82
C ASN A 127 13.32 -16.67 -3.31
N SER A 128 14.58 -17.00 -3.61
CA SER A 128 15.09 -17.18 -4.97
C SER A 128 14.67 -18.53 -5.55
#